data_AF-A0A350J6S9-F1
#
_entry.id   AF-A0A350J6S9-F1
#
_cell.length_a   1.000
_cell.length_b   1.000
_cell.length_c   1.000
_cell.angle_alpha   90.00
_cell.angle_beta   90.00
_cell.angle_gamma   90.00
#
_symmetry.space_group_name_H-M   'P 1'
#
loop_
_entity.id
_entity.type
_entity.pdbx_description
1 polymer ?
#
loop_
_entity_poly.entity_id
_entity_poly.type
_entity_poly.pdbx_seq_one_letter_code
_entity_poly.pdbx_strand_id
1 'polypeptide(L)'
;IVTLFIAFMIVWMWDSAKLPKAVKVTIVVIACFFSLVCDWAMFAILWALFAYIYRDDEKRKWISFMVIAFIECSLAMVMSIDSEGGAMRQFFQVGVILVPIVMIFFYNGSKGSKAPIHKWFFYVFYPAHLLILYFVKLWVFSA
;
A
#
# COMPACT_ATOMS: atom_id res chain seq x y z
N ILE A 1 -6.82 -4.03 7.44
CA ILE A 1 -7.29 -3.06 8.49
C ILE A 1 -6.32 -2.96 9.67
N VAL A 2 -5.87 -4.10 10.23
CA VAL A 2 -4.94 -4.11 11.37
C VAL A 2 -3.60 -3.48 11.00
N THR A 3 -3.05 -3.74 9.80
CA THR A 3 -1.81 -3.11 9.36
C THR A 3 -1.89 -1.59 9.34
N LEU A 4 -3.00 -1.02 8.86
CA LEU A 4 -3.19 0.43 8.83
C LEU A 4 -3.30 1.01 10.24
N PHE A 5 -4.00 0.33 11.15
CA PHE A 5 -4.05 0.73 12.55
C PHE A 5 -2.65 0.79 13.16
N ILE A 6 -1.84 -0.27 12.97
CA ILE A 6 -0.45 -0.31 13.45
C ILE A 6 0.38 0.81 12.79
N ALA A 7 0.24 1.02 11.48
CA ALA A 7 0.95 2.07 10.75
C ALA A 7 0.66 3.46 11.32
N PHE A 8 -0.60 3.78 11.62
CA PHE A 8 -0.95 5.05 12.24
C PHE A 8 -0.46 5.18 13.68
N MET A 9 -0.46 4.10 14.47
CA MET A 9 0.16 4.08 15.80
C MET A 9 1.65 4.35 15.72
N ILE A 10 2.35 3.79 14.73
CA ILE A 10 3.76 4.03 14.48
C ILE A 10 4.02 5.48 14.09
N VAL A 11 3.23 6.06 13.19
CA VAL A 11 3.35 7.48 12.82
C VAL A 11 3.10 8.38 14.03
N TRP A 12 2.06 8.10 14.80
CA TRP A 12 1.75 8.85 16.03
C TRP A 12 2.90 8.75 17.05
N MET A 13 3.41 7.55 17.31
CA MET A 13 4.56 7.34 18.20
C MET A 13 5.79 8.09 17.69
N TRP A 14 6.04 8.05 16.38
CA TRP A 14 7.18 8.73 15.78
C TRP A 14 7.12 10.24 15.97
N ASP A 15 5.93 10.83 15.85
CA ASP A 15 5.72 12.27 15.99
C ASP A 15 5.65 12.74 17.45
N SER A 16 4.78 12.13 18.25
CA SER A 16 4.40 12.64 19.58
C SER A 16 5.29 12.12 20.71
N ALA A 17 5.91 10.94 20.58
CA ALA A 17 6.67 10.36 21.67
C ALA A 17 8.05 11.00 21.83
N LYS A 18 8.37 11.44 23.05
CA LYS A 18 9.71 11.95 23.44
C LYS A 18 10.64 10.78 23.80
N LEU A 19 10.96 9.96 22.81
CA LEU A 19 11.84 8.79 22.96
C LEU A 19 13.14 8.99 22.18
N PRO A 20 14.27 8.41 22.63
CA PRO A 20 15.50 8.35 21.83
C PRO A 20 15.23 7.69 20.47
N LYS A 21 15.93 8.16 19.43
CA LYS A 21 15.75 7.66 18.06
C LYS A 21 15.94 6.14 17.96
N ALA A 22 16.90 5.59 18.70
CA ALA A 22 17.15 4.15 18.75
C ALA A 22 15.90 3.38 19.21
N VAL A 23 15.25 3.83 20.29
CA VAL A 23 14.03 3.20 20.83
C VAL A 23 12.88 3.27 19.82
N LYS A 24 12.70 4.42 19.15
CA LYS A 24 11.69 4.57 18.09
C LYS A 24 11.90 3.56 16.97
N VAL A 25 13.15 3.42 16.50
CA VAL A 25 13.50 2.44 15.45
C VAL A 25 13.23 1.01 15.92
N THR A 26 13.58 0.66 17.16
CA THR A 26 13.29 -0.66 17.72
C THR A 26 11.79 -0.96 17.72
N ILE A 27 10.95 0.01 18.13
CA ILE A 27 9.49 -0.15 18.10
C ILE A 27 8.98 -0.38 16.68
N VAL A 28 9.51 0.37 15.70
CA VAL A 28 9.15 0.19 14.27
C VAL A 28 9.50 -1.23 13.80
N VAL A 29 10.70 -1.73 14.13
CA VAL A 29 11.14 -3.09 13.75
C VAL A 29 10.22 -4.15 14.36
N ILE A 30 9.87 -4.02 15.64
CA ILE A 30 8.94 -4.92 16.32
C ILE A 30 7.56 -4.89 15.65
N ALA A 31 7.04 -3.70 15.35
CA ALA A 31 5.76 -3.56 14.66
C ALA A 31 5.77 -4.15 13.25
N CYS A 32 6.89 -4.00 12.51
CA CYS A 32 7.06 -4.64 11.21
C CYS A 32 6.99 -6.17 11.32
N PHE A 33 7.64 -6.76 12.33
CA PHE A 33 7.61 -8.20 12.57
C PHE A 33 6.19 -8.71 12.87
N PHE A 34 5.46 -8.04 13.76
CA PHE A 34 4.07 -8.43 14.06
C PHE A 34 3.13 -8.24 12.87
N SER A 35 3.38 -7.26 12.03
CA SER A 35 2.54 -6.98 10.88
C SER A 35 2.75 -7.96 9.72
N LEU A 36 3.77 -8.84 9.76
CA LEU A 36 4.04 -9.82 8.70
C LEU A 36 2.84 -10.74 8.38
N VAL A 37 2.00 -11.04 9.37
CA VAL A 37 0.79 -11.87 9.20
C VAL A 37 -0.44 -11.09 8.76
N CYS A 38 -0.32 -9.77 8.58
CA CYS A 38 -1.42 -8.90 8.21
C CYS A 38 -1.47 -8.64 6.69
N ASP A 39 -2.54 -7.98 6.23
CA ASP A 39 -2.89 -7.81 4.82
C ASP A 39 -1.79 -7.18 3.94
N TRP A 40 -1.06 -6.20 4.49
CA TRP A 40 0.01 -5.49 3.78
C TRP A 40 1.40 -5.70 4.40
N ALA A 41 1.56 -6.77 5.17
CA ALA A 41 2.78 -7.12 5.88
C ALA A 41 3.39 -5.88 6.60
N MET A 42 4.71 -5.71 6.50
CA MET A 42 5.41 -4.52 7.00
C MET A 42 5.35 -3.30 6.06
N PHE A 43 4.97 -3.49 4.79
CA PHE A 43 5.14 -2.48 3.74
C PHE A 43 4.27 -1.24 3.98
N ALA A 44 3.01 -1.43 4.39
CA ALA A 44 2.13 -0.31 4.71
C ALA A 44 2.60 0.51 5.92
N ILE A 45 3.27 -0.11 6.91
CA ILE A 45 3.89 0.62 8.03
C ILE A 45 5.02 1.50 7.51
N LEU A 46 5.91 0.94 6.68
CA LEU A 46 7.06 1.67 6.14
C LEU A 46 6.61 2.78 5.19
N TRP A 47 5.65 2.54 4.31
CA TRP A 47 5.11 3.59 3.44
C TRP A 47 4.51 4.74 4.24
N ALA A 48 3.68 4.46 5.24
CA ALA A 48 3.08 5.51 6.08
C ALA A 48 4.16 6.30 6.84
N LEU A 49 5.13 5.60 7.44
CA LEU A 49 6.22 6.21 8.21
C LEU A 49 7.12 7.08 7.34
N PHE A 50 7.56 6.60 6.17
CA PHE A 50 8.44 7.39 5.30
C PHE A 50 7.70 8.50 4.56
N ALA A 51 6.42 8.31 4.23
CA ALA A 51 5.57 9.41 3.76
C ALA A 51 5.46 10.52 4.82
N TYR A 52 5.44 10.16 6.10
CA TYR A 52 5.47 11.12 7.20
C TYR A 52 6.83 11.81 7.36
N ILE A 53 7.92 11.03 7.43
CA ILE A 53 9.30 11.54 7.62
C ILE A 53 9.72 12.47 6.48
N TYR A 54 9.39 12.12 5.24
CA TYR A 54 9.76 12.89 4.05
C TYR A 54 8.61 13.75 3.51
N ARG A 55 7.64 14.11 4.34
CA ARG A 55 6.47 14.90 3.91
C ARG A 55 6.84 16.22 3.22
N ASP A 56 7.94 16.82 3.65
CA ASP A 56 8.45 18.11 3.15
C ASP A 56 9.48 17.96 2.00
N ASP A 57 9.94 16.73 1.71
CA ASP A 57 10.88 16.42 0.62
C ASP A 57 10.25 15.42 -0.36
N GLU A 58 9.64 15.95 -1.42
CA GLU A 58 8.92 15.12 -2.40
C GLU A 58 9.81 14.08 -3.07
N LYS A 59 11.07 14.43 -3.33
CA LYS A 59 12.00 13.52 -4.00
C LYS A 59 12.31 12.33 -3.10
N ARG A 60 12.64 12.55 -1.83
CA ARG A 60 12.92 11.45 -0.88
C ARG A 60 11.68 10.64 -0.56
N LYS A 61 10.51 11.27 -0.49
CA LYS A 61 9.21 10.60 -0.30
C LYS A 61 8.97 9.57 -1.40
N TRP A 62 9.05 9.99 -2.67
CA TRP A 62 8.79 9.09 -3.80
C TRP A 62 9.89 8.06 -4.03
N ILE A 63 11.17 8.42 -3.81
CA ILE A 63 12.26 7.43 -3.82
C ILE A 63 12.01 6.34 -2.78
N SER A 64 11.66 6.73 -1.55
CA SER A 64 11.40 5.77 -0.47
C SER A 64 10.20 4.89 -0.79
N PHE A 65 9.12 5.47 -1.35
CA PHE A 65 7.96 4.71 -1.81
C PHE A 65 8.36 3.66 -2.86
N MET A 66 9.14 4.07 -3.87
CA MET A 66 9.59 3.21 -4.96
C MET A 66 10.50 2.07 -4.49
N VAL A 67 11.41 2.34 -3.55
CA VAL A 67 12.28 1.31 -2.96
C VAL A 67 11.44 0.25 -2.25
N ILE A 68 10.45 0.67 -1.45
CA ILE A 68 9.58 -0.25 -0.72
C ILE A 68 8.70 -1.05 -1.69
N ALA A 69 8.13 -0.40 -2.71
CA ALA A 69 7.33 -1.06 -3.75
C ALA A 69 8.15 -2.09 -4.52
N PHE A 70 9.40 -1.76 -4.87
CA PHE A 70 10.27 -2.69 -5.56
C PHE A 70 10.61 -3.92 -4.71
N ILE A 71 10.90 -3.73 -3.42
CA ILE A 71 11.16 -4.84 -2.48
C ILE A 71 9.91 -5.71 -2.31
N GLU A 72 8.74 -5.09 -2.13
CA GLU A 72 7.45 -5.78 -2.01
C GLU A 72 7.17 -6.64 -3.25
N CYS A 73 7.21 -6.04 -4.44
CA CYS A 73 6.98 -6.74 -5.70
C CYS A 73 7.98 -7.88 -5.89
N SER A 74 9.27 -7.64 -5.63
CA SER A 74 10.32 -8.66 -5.77
C SER A 74 10.09 -9.82 -4.81
N LEU A 75 9.73 -9.53 -3.55
CA LEU A 75 9.45 -10.54 -2.55
C LEU A 75 8.21 -11.36 -2.94
N ALA A 76 7.13 -10.72 -3.37
CA ALA A 76 5.93 -11.40 -3.84
C ALA A 76 6.24 -12.36 -5.00
N MET A 77 7.02 -11.89 -5.98
CA MET A 77 7.47 -12.70 -7.11
C MET A 77 8.27 -13.92 -6.65
N VAL A 78 9.31 -13.72 -5.82
CA VAL A 78 10.19 -14.79 -5.33
C VAL A 78 9.40 -15.84 -4.53
N MET A 79 8.52 -15.39 -3.62
CA MET A 79 7.70 -16.28 -2.79
C MET A 79 6.68 -17.10 -3.60
N SER A 80 6.45 -16.74 -4.86
CA SER A 80 5.50 -17.42 -5.76
C SER A 80 6.16 -18.29 -6.83
N ILE A 81 7.51 -18.37 -6.89
CA ILE A 81 8.23 -19.09 -7.95
C ILE A 81 7.80 -20.57 -8.04
N ASP A 82 7.72 -21.26 -6.90
CA ASP A 82 7.36 -22.68 -6.84
C ASP A 82 5.85 -22.93 -6.77
N SER A 83 5.03 -21.87 -6.79
CA SER A 83 3.57 -21.98 -6.76
C SER A 83 3.00 -22.23 -8.16
N GLU A 84 1.84 -22.88 -8.26
CA GLU A 84 1.16 -23.03 -9.55
C GLU A 84 0.94 -21.66 -10.21
N GLY A 85 1.30 -21.51 -11.48
CA GLY A 85 1.24 -20.24 -12.21
C GLY A 85 2.41 -19.29 -11.94
N GLY A 86 3.32 -19.63 -11.02
CA GLY A 86 4.60 -18.98 -10.78
C GLY A 86 4.53 -17.48 -10.51
N ALA A 87 5.65 -16.81 -10.75
CA ALA A 87 5.79 -15.35 -10.66
C ALA A 87 4.77 -14.58 -11.52
N MET A 88 4.27 -15.16 -12.62
CA MET A 88 3.33 -14.49 -13.51
C MET A 88 2.02 -14.14 -12.81
N ARG A 89 1.58 -14.93 -11.83
CA ARG A 89 0.38 -14.62 -11.03
C ARG A 89 0.54 -13.38 -10.15
N GLN A 90 1.77 -12.98 -9.83
CA GLN A 90 2.07 -11.79 -9.03
C GLN A 90 2.28 -10.53 -9.88
N PHE A 91 2.11 -10.60 -11.20
CA PHE A 91 2.33 -9.44 -12.08
C PHE A 91 1.46 -8.22 -11.75
N PHE A 92 0.28 -8.42 -11.13
CA PHE A 92 -0.56 -7.32 -10.68
C PHE A 92 0.12 -6.41 -9.65
N GLN A 93 1.12 -6.90 -8.90
CA GLN A 93 1.85 -6.12 -7.90
C GLN A 93 2.60 -4.94 -8.52
N VAL A 94 3.00 -5.05 -9.80
CA VAL A 94 3.61 -3.95 -10.56
C VAL A 94 2.71 -2.70 -10.59
N GLY A 95 1.40 -2.86 -10.40
CA GLY A 95 0.46 -1.75 -10.26
C GLY A 95 0.81 -0.78 -9.12
N VAL A 96 1.48 -1.25 -8.05
CA VAL A 96 1.93 -0.39 -6.94
C VAL A 96 2.96 0.64 -7.42
N ILE A 97 3.81 0.28 -8.39
CA ILE A 97 4.82 1.16 -8.98
C ILE A 97 4.18 2.30 -9.79
N LEU A 98 2.93 2.14 -10.23
CA LEU A 98 2.22 3.20 -10.94
C LEU A 98 1.75 4.33 -10.01
N VAL A 99 1.69 4.10 -8.69
CA VAL A 99 1.17 5.08 -7.73
C VAL A 99 1.91 6.42 -7.80
N PRO A 100 3.26 6.50 -7.76
CA PRO A 100 3.97 7.77 -7.90
C PRO A 100 3.72 8.44 -9.26
N ILE A 101 3.59 7.68 -10.34
CA ILE A 101 3.31 8.24 -11.67
C ILE A 101 1.94 8.94 -11.67
N VAL A 102 0.92 8.26 -11.17
CA VAL A 102 -0.43 8.83 -11.04
C VAL A 102 -0.42 10.07 -10.15
N MET A 103 0.26 9.99 -9.00
CA MET A 103 0.30 11.06 -8.01
C MET A 103 1.16 12.26 -8.41
N ILE A 104 2.18 12.09 -9.25
CA ILE A 104 3.04 13.20 -9.69
C ILE A 104 2.42 13.92 -10.89
N PHE A 105 1.87 13.17 -11.85
CA PHE A 105 1.43 13.75 -13.13
C PHE A 105 -0.06 14.07 -13.19
N PHE A 106 -0.90 13.32 -12.50
CA PHE A 106 -2.37 13.44 -12.63
C PHE A 106 -3.04 14.01 -11.38
N TYR A 107 -2.34 14.09 -10.25
CA TYR A 107 -2.87 14.68 -9.03
C TYR A 107 -2.48 16.15 -8.92
N ASN A 108 -3.49 17.02 -8.78
CA ASN A 108 -3.33 18.47 -8.73
C ASN A 108 -3.06 19.03 -7.31
N GLY A 109 -2.79 18.16 -6.33
CA GLY A 109 -2.54 18.57 -4.94
C GLY A 109 -3.80 18.98 -4.15
N SER A 110 -4.95 19.11 -4.80
CA SER A 110 -6.19 19.57 -4.16
C SER A 110 -6.96 18.42 -3.51
N LYS A 111 -7.65 18.72 -2.41
CA LYS A 111 -8.55 17.75 -1.78
C LYS A 111 -9.69 17.42 -2.75
N GLY A 112 -10.04 16.12 -2.84
CA GLY A 112 -11.20 15.68 -3.59
C GLY A 112 -12.50 16.36 -3.14
N SER A 113 -13.43 16.52 -4.07
CA SER A 113 -14.75 17.12 -3.81
C SER A 113 -15.52 16.36 -2.72
N LYS A 114 -16.12 17.11 -1.80
CA LYS A 114 -16.97 16.57 -0.72
C LYS A 114 -18.40 16.31 -1.15
N ALA A 115 -18.71 16.44 -2.44
CA ALA A 115 -20.06 16.23 -2.93
C ALA A 115 -20.53 14.79 -2.64
N PRO A 116 -21.80 14.57 -2.24
CA PRO A 116 -22.33 13.26 -1.91
C PRO A 116 -22.13 12.23 -3.04
N ILE A 117 -22.17 12.68 -4.30
CA ILE A 117 -21.97 11.82 -5.47
C ILE A 117 -20.64 11.06 -5.43
N HIS A 118 -19.54 11.68 -4.98
CA HIS A 118 -18.25 11.00 -4.93
C HIS A 118 -18.20 9.94 -3.84
N LYS A 119 -18.93 10.16 -2.73
CA LYS A 119 -19.09 9.17 -1.67
C LYS A 119 -19.90 7.97 -2.17
N TRP A 120 -21.07 8.22 -2.74
CA TRP A 120 -21.96 7.15 -3.23
C TRP A 120 -21.41 6.42 -4.44
N PHE A 121 -20.70 7.12 -5.33
CA PHE A 121 -20.00 6.51 -6.45
C PHE A 121 -19.05 5.42 -5.96
N PHE A 122 -18.24 5.67 -4.93
CA PHE A 122 -17.33 4.66 -4.39
C PHE A 122 -18.07 3.44 -3.82
N TYR A 123 -19.16 3.66 -3.07
CA TYR A 123 -19.96 2.58 -2.49
C TYR A 123 -20.66 1.70 -3.53
N VAL A 124 -20.99 2.25 -4.70
CA VAL A 124 -21.57 1.48 -5.81
C VAL A 124 -20.46 0.83 -6.64
N PHE A 125 -19.43 1.59 -6.98
CA PHE A 125 -18.31 1.14 -7.79
C PHE A 125 -17.62 -0.07 -7.17
N TYR A 126 -17.39 -0.06 -5.84
CA TYR A 126 -16.68 -1.13 -5.15
C TYR A 126 -17.32 -2.53 -5.31
N PRO A 127 -18.59 -2.77 -4.96
CA PRO A 127 -19.24 -4.04 -5.22
C PRO A 127 -19.44 -4.30 -6.72
N ALA A 128 -19.73 -3.27 -7.53
CA ALA A 128 -20.02 -3.44 -8.94
C ALA A 128 -18.82 -3.98 -9.74
N HIS A 129 -17.61 -3.44 -9.56
CA HIS A 129 -16.46 -3.93 -10.31
C HIS A 129 -16.07 -5.36 -9.92
N LEU A 130 -16.26 -5.76 -8.66
CA LEU A 130 -16.06 -7.15 -8.23
C LEU A 130 -17.07 -8.09 -8.88
N LEU A 131 -18.34 -7.68 -8.99
CA LEU A 131 -19.36 -8.44 -9.72
C LEU A 131 -19.01 -8.57 -11.22
N ILE A 132 -18.55 -7.49 -11.85
CA ILE A 132 -18.10 -7.51 -13.25
C ILE A 132 -16.95 -8.51 -13.42
N LEU A 133 -15.94 -8.46 -12.56
CA LEU A 133 -14.81 -9.41 -12.59
C LEU A 133 -15.27 -10.86 -12.38
N TYR A 134 -16.27 -11.08 -11.52
CA TYR A 134 -16.87 -12.40 -11.33
C TYR A 134 -17.58 -12.90 -12.60
N PHE A 135 -18.38 -12.07 -13.27
CA PHE A 135 -19.03 -12.45 -14.53
C PHE A 135 -18.01 -12.70 -15.65
N VAL A 136 -16.97 -11.88 -15.75
CA VAL A 136 -15.86 -12.11 -16.70
C VAL A 136 -15.18 -13.44 -16.43
N LYS A 137 -14.92 -13.77 -15.15
CA LYS A 137 -14.38 -15.07 -14.76
C LYS A 137 -15.29 -16.22 -15.20
N LEU A 138 -16.60 -16.12 -14.94
CA LEU A 138 -17.54 -17.16 -15.40
C LEU A 138 -17.50 -17.32 -16.92
N TRP A 139 -17.47 -16.22 -17.67
CA TRP A 139 -17.45 -16.27 -19.13
C TRP A 139 -16.17 -16.89 -19.70
N VAL A 140 -15.00 -16.55 -19.12
CA VAL A 140 -13.70 -17.05 -19.61
C VAL A 140 -13.43 -18.51 -19.21
N PHE A 141 -13.88 -18.94 -18.03
CA PHE A 141 -13.55 -20.28 -17.49
C PHE A 141 -14.71 -21.30 -17.56
N SER A 142 -15.87 -20.93 -18.13
CA SER A 142 -16.98 -21.87 -18.39
C SER A 142 -17.06 -22.31 -19.87
N ALA A 143 -16.08 -21.93 -20.69
CA ALA A 143 -15.85 -22.45 -22.05
C ALA A 143 -14.66 -23.41 -22.03
#